data_AF-A0A7W9ETI1-F1
#
_entry.id   AF-A0A7W9ETI1-F1
#
_cell.length_a   1.000
_cell.length_b   1.000
_cell.length_c   1.000
_cell.angle_alpha   90.00
_cell.angle_beta   90.00
_cell.angle_gamma   90.00
#
_symmetry.space_group_name_H-M   'P 1'
#
loop_
_entity.id
_entity.type
_entity.pdbx_description
1 polymer ?
#
loop_
_entity_poly.entity_id
_entity_poly.type
_entity_poly.pdbx_seq_one_letter_code
_entity_poly.pdbx_strand_id
1 'polypeptide(L)' 'MSQEGPSTVERAVELAKSGSCATIADIRKALTREKYDGVNQHLNGAALKKQLVALMAERKALSGPNRAR' A
#
# COMPACT_ATOMS: atom_id res chain seq x y z
N MET A 1 13.74 7.52 -21.55
CA MET A 1 13.32 8.07 -20.24
C MET A 1 11.83 8.39 -20.28
N SER A 2 11.17 8.41 -19.12
CA SER A 2 9.79 8.89 -18.87
C SER A 2 8.71 7.81 -18.70
N GLN A 3 8.77 7.08 -17.58
CA GLN A 3 7.53 6.81 -16.85
C GLN A 3 7.39 7.93 -15.82
N GLU A 4 6.76 9.01 -16.28
CA GLU A 4 6.42 10.20 -15.52
C GLU A 4 5.23 9.91 -14.59
N GLY A 5 5.38 10.28 -13.33
CA GLY A 5 4.32 10.29 -12.32
C GLY A 5 4.34 9.07 -11.39
N PRO A 6 4.29 9.26 -10.05
CA PRO A 6 4.08 8.16 -9.13
C PRO A 6 2.71 7.54 -9.44
N SER A 7 2.70 6.37 -10.08
CA SER A 7 1.46 5.65 -10.32
C SER A 7 0.82 5.30 -8.98
N THR A 8 -0.50 5.30 -8.91
CA THR A 8 -1.30 4.96 -7.71
C THR A 8 -0.83 3.68 -7.00
N VAL A 9 -0.22 2.75 -7.76
CA VAL A 9 0.45 1.54 -7.29
C VAL A 9 1.70 1.83 -6.45
N GLU A 10 2.62 2.67 -6.91
CA GLU A 10 3.85 3.04 -6.20
C GLU A 10 3.47 3.66 -4.84
N ARG A 11 2.50 4.60 -4.85
CA ARG A 11 2.04 5.24 -3.62
C ARG A 11 1.38 4.25 -2.66
N ALA A 12 0.58 3.31 -3.17
CA ALA A 12 0.04 2.22 -2.37
C ALA A 12 1.14 1.38 -1.71
N VAL A 13 2.20 1.05 -2.45
CA VAL A 13 3.36 0.29 -1.94
C VAL A 13 4.10 1.09 -0.87
N GLU A 14 4.32 2.39 -1.07
CA GLU A 14 4.92 3.26 -0.07
C GLU A 14 4.10 3.32 1.23
N LEU A 15 2.77 3.47 1.11
CA LEU A 15 1.86 3.49 2.26
C LEU A 15 1.87 2.16 3.04
N ALA A 16 1.89 1.03 2.32
CA ALA A 16 2.05 -0.29 2.92
C ALA A 16 3.40 -0.44 3.64
N LYS A 17 4.49 0.05 3.04
CA LYS A 17 5.84 0.03 3.63
C LYS A 17 5.99 0.99 4.82
N SER A 18 5.32 2.14 4.78
CA SER A 18 5.31 3.11 5.87
C SER A 18 4.68 2.53 7.14
N GLY A 19 3.77 1.57 7.01
CA GLY A 19 3.03 1.00 8.14
C GLY A 19 1.88 1.90 8.61
N SER A 20 1.65 3.03 7.93
CA SER A 20 0.51 3.91 8.16
C SER A 20 -0.82 3.23 7.78
N CYS A 21 -0.78 2.29 6.82
CA CYS A 21 -1.96 1.58 6.33
C CYS A 21 -1.86 0.08 6.62
N ALA A 22 -2.84 -0.48 7.34
CA ALA A 22 -2.91 -1.91 7.65
C ALA A 22 -3.81 -2.72 6.71
N THR A 23 -4.60 -2.05 5.86
CA THR A 23 -5.55 -2.70 4.95
C THR A 23 -5.63 -1.98 3.60
N ILE A 24 -6.09 -2.68 2.57
CA ILE A 24 -6.38 -2.10 1.24
C ILE A 24 -7.41 -0.97 1.34
N ALA A 25 -8.36 -1.05 2.28
CA ALA A 25 -9.33 0.03 2.52
C ALA A 25 -8.66 1.31 3.03
N ASP A 26 -7.64 1.17 3.87
CA ASP A 26 -6.87 2.30 4.40
C ASP A 26 -6.00 2.95 3.32
N ILE A 27 -5.33 2.13 2.49
CA ILE A 27 -4.66 2.60 1.27
C ILE A 27 -5.63 3.37 0.38
N ARG A 28 -6.83 2.81 0.15
CA ARG A 28 -7.82 3.46 -0.72
C ARG A 28 -8.22 4.82 -0.15
N LYS A 29 -8.43 4.92 1.16
CA LYS A 29 -8.71 6.19 1.85
C LYS A 29 -7.56 7.20 1.73
N ALA A 30 -6.33 6.77 1.95
CA ALA A 30 -5.15 7.64 1.86
C ALA A 30 -4.98 8.17 0.44
N LEU A 31 -5.05 7.29 -0.57
CA LEU A 31 -4.95 7.66 -1.98
C LEU A 31 -6.10 8.57 -2.43
N THR A 32 -7.34 8.31 -1.98
CA THR A 32 -8.47 9.21 -2.23
C THR A 32 -8.27 10.58 -1.59
N ARG A 33 -7.68 10.65 -0.38
CA ARG A 33 -7.35 11.93 0.28
C ARG A 33 -6.27 12.71 -0.47
N GLU A 34 -5.31 12.00 -1.05
CA GLU A 34 -4.26 12.55 -1.91
C GLU A 34 -4.74 12.86 -3.35
N LYS A 35 -6.04 12.64 -3.65
CA LYS A 35 -6.66 12.83 -4.97
C LYS A 35 -6.06 11.99 -6.10
N TYR A 36 -5.59 10.78 -5.79
CA TYR A 36 -5.27 9.80 -6.81
C TYR A 36 -6.55 9.26 -7.45
N ASP A 37 -6.61 9.33 -8.78
CA ASP A 37 -7.68 8.72 -9.57
C ASP A 37 -7.30 7.28 -9.97
N GLY A 38 -8.27 6.47 -10.37
CA GLY A 38 -8.03 5.10 -10.82
C GLY A 38 -7.57 4.12 -9.74
N VAL A 39 -7.66 4.45 -8.43
CA VAL A 39 -7.25 3.57 -7.31
C VAL A 39 -7.84 2.17 -7.48
N ASN A 40 -9.15 2.06 -7.68
CA ASN A 40 -9.79 0.76 -7.88
C ASN A 40 -9.37 0.07 -9.19
N GLN A 41 -9.09 0.82 -10.26
CA GLN A 41 -8.67 0.25 -11.55
C GLN A 41 -7.26 -0.34 -11.47
N HIS A 42 -6.32 0.41 -10.89
CA HIS A 42 -4.94 -0.03 -10.70
C HIS A 42 -4.82 -1.14 -9.64
N LEU A 43 -5.62 -1.06 -8.57
CA LEU A 43 -5.67 -2.09 -7.53
C LEU A 43 -6.57 -3.28 -7.89
N ASN A 44 -7.23 -3.30 -9.05
CA ASN A 44 -8.12 -4.42 -9.36
C ASN A 44 -7.35 -5.72 -9.62
N GLY A 45 -6.06 -5.64 -9.95
CA GLY A 45 -5.19 -6.80 -10.12
C GLY A 45 -5.09 -7.63 -8.85
N ALA A 46 -5.55 -8.88 -8.91
CA ALA A 46 -5.51 -9.83 -7.79
C ALA A 46 -4.06 -10.07 -7.29
N ALA A 47 -3.08 -10.05 -8.20
CA ALA A 47 -1.66 -10.18 -7.86
C ALA A 47 -1.16 -8.99 -7.03
N LEU A 48 -1.51 -7.76 -7.44
CA LEU A 48 -1.09 -6.55 -6.73
C LEU A 48 -1.73 -6.46 -5.34
N LYS A 49 -3.02 -6.78 -5.21
CA LYS A 49 -3.69 -6.87 -3.90
C LYS A 49 -2.97 -7.85 -2.98
N LYS A 50 -2.61 -9.04 -3.48
CA LYS A 50 -1.86 -10.04 -2.69
C LYS A 50 -0.50 -9.53 -2.25
N GLN A 51 0.26 -8.89 -3.15
CA GLN A 51 1.56 -8.31 -2.80
C GLN A 51 1.45 -7.21 -1.74
N LEU A 52 0.48 -6.28 -1.89
CA LEU A 52 0.26 -5.23 -0.90
C LEU A 52 -0.14 -5.78 0.46
N VAL A 53 -1.06 -6.75 0.49
CA VAL A 53 -1.48 -7.41 1.73
C VAL A 53 -0.32 -8.16 2.39
N ALA A 54 0.51 -8.86 1.60
CA ALA A 54 1.71 -9.53 2.13
C ALA A 54 2.66 -8.51 2.76
N LEU A 55 3.00 -7.43 2.05
CA LEU A 55 3.87 -6.37 2.57
C LEU A 55 3.31 -5.73 3.83
N MET A 56 2.00 -5.45 3.89
CA MET A 56 1.36 -4.93 5.10
C MET A 56 1.43 -5.93 6.26
N ALA A 57 1.19 -7.21 6.00
CA ALA A 57 1.24 -8.25 7.02
C ALA A 57 2.66 -8.40 7.57
N GLU A 58 3.67 -8.42 6.69
CA GLU A 58 5.09 -8.43 7.05
C GLU A 58 5.47 -7.19 7.85
N ARG A 59 5.05 -5.99 7.42
CA ARG A 59 5.33 -4.75 8.14
C ARG A 59 4.59 -4.67 9.47
N LYS A 60 3.37 -5.16 9.55
CA LYS A 60 2.61 -5.27 10.81
C LYS A 60 3.27 -6.26 11.77
N ALA A 61 3.83 -7.36 11.25
CA ALA A 61 4.62 -8.29 12.06
C ALA A 61 5.94 -7.66 12.55
N LEU A 62 6.60 -6.84 11.71
CA LEU A 62 7.82 -6.10 12.06
C LEU A 62 7.56 -4.89 12.99
N SER A 63 6.41 -4.23 12.87
CA SER A 63 6.02 -3.04 13.64
C SER A 63 5.23 -3.37 14.91
N GLY A 64 4.67 -4.58 15.00
CA GLY A 64 4.19 -5.14 16.27
C GLY A 64 5.38 -5.40 17.21
N PRO A 65 5.18 -5.37 18.54
CA PRO A 65 6.26 -5.16 19.49
C PRO A 65 7.18 -6.38 19.57
N ASN A 66 8.21 -6.44 18.73
CA ASN A 66 9.37 -7.29 18.94
C ASN A 66 10.27 -6.65 20.00
N ARG A 67 9.74 -6.54 21.23
CA ARG A 67 10.53 -6.59 22.46
C ARG A 67 10.55 -8.06 22.89
N ALA A 68 11.74 -8.60 23.03
CA ALA A 68 12.10 -9.94 23.53
C ALA A 68 12.19 -11.08 22.49
N ARG A 69 13.40 -11.29 21.98
CA ARG A 69 14.14 -12.53 22.28
C ARG A 69 15.62 -12.24 22.42
#